data_AF-J3CNQ7-F1
#
_entry.id   AF-J3CNQ7-F1
#
_cell.length_a   1.000
_cell.length_b   1.000
_cell.length_c   1.000
_cell.angle_alpha   90.00
_cell.angle_beta   90.00
_cell.angle_gamma   90.00
#
_symmetry.space_group_name_H-M   'P 1'
#
loop_
_entity.id
_entity.type
_entity.pdbx_description
1 polymer ?
#
loop_
_entity_poly.entity_id
_entity_poly.type
_entity_poly.pdbx_seq_one_letter_code
_entity_poly.pdbx_strand_id
1 'polypeptide(L)' 'MVKKLFKIFKIILSLFIIWLGIHSLYIIIDGVADSGQKADLAVILGSKVNENGTLSERLQKRLETGIDLYKNRRIKIFW' A
#
# COMPACT_ATOMS: atom_id res chain seq x y z
N MET A 1 -15.46 35.32 -27.25
CA MET A 1 -16.16 34.61 -26.14
C MET A 1 -15.68 33.16 -25.98
N VAL A 2 -15.77 32.32 -27.02
CA VAL A 2 -15.41 30.89 -27.01
C VAL A 2 -13.95 30.61 -26.61
N LYS A 3 -12.97 31.36 -27.15
CA LYS A 3 -11.54 31.19 -26.81
C LYS A 3 -11.24 31.37 -25.31
N LYS A 4 -11.95 32.29 -24.63
CA LYS A 4 -11.81 32.54 -23.19
C LYS A 4 -12.38 31.37 -22.38
N LEU A 5 -13.50 30.80 -22.85
CA LEU A 5 -14.12 29.61 -22.25
C LEU A 5 -13.19 28.38 -22.32
N PHE A 6 -12.58 28.13 -23.48
CA PHE A 6 -11.58 27.05 -23.62
C PHE A 6 -10.35 27.25 -22.74
N LYS A 7 -9.90 28.50 -22.54
CA LYS A 7 -8.78 28.80 -21.63
C LYS A 7 -9.14 28.49 -20.18
N ILE A 8 -10.34 28.86 -19.73
CA ILE A 8 -10.84 28.55 -18.39
C ILE A 8 -10.99 27.04 -18.19
N PHE A 9 -11.58 26.34 -19.17
CA PHE A 9 -11.72 24.88 -19.12
C PHE A 9 -10.35 24.18 -18.99
N LYS A 10 -9.34 24.61 -19.75
CA LYS A 10 -7.97 24.07 -19.62
C LYS A 10 -7.39 24.30 -18.22
N ILE A 11 -7.62 25.45 -17.61
CA ILE A 11 -7.15 25.74 -16.25
C ILE A 11 -7.86 24.80 -15.25
N ILE A 12 -9.18 24.67 -15.33
CA ILE A 12 -9.96 23.78 -14.45
C ILE A 12 -9.50 22.33 -14.60
N LEU A 13 -9.33 21.86 -15.84
CA LEU A 13 -8.85 20.50 -16.12
C LEU A 13 -7.44 20.29 -15.58
N SER A 14 -6.55 21.26 -15.75
CA SER A 14 -5.20 21.19 -15.21
C SER A 14 -5.21 21.14 -13.67
N LEU A 15 -6.04 21.94 -13.00
CA LEU A 15 -6.18 21.91 -11.55
C LEU A 15 -6.71 20.56 -11.07
N PHE A 16 -7.67 19.98 -11.79
CA PHE A 16 -8.22 18.66 -11.48
C PHE A 16 -7.17 17.55 -11.60
N ILE A 17 -6.36 17.56 -12.68
CA ILE A 17 -5.27 16.59 -12.87
C ILE A 17 -4.22 16.74 -11.77
N ILE A 18 -3.84 17.98 -11.41
CA ILE A 18 -2.90 18.24 -10.33
C ILE A 18 -3.44 17.71 -9.00
N TRP A 19 -4.71 17.98 -8.70
CA TRP A 19 -5.37 17.50 -7.48
C TRP A 19 -5.39 15.97 -7.42
N LEU A 20 -5.77 15.29 -8.52
CA LEU A 20 -5.73 13.83 -8.61
C LEU A 20 -4.31 13.27 -8.42
N GLY A 21 -3.30 13.92 -9.03
CA GLY A 21 -1.91 13.52 -8.90
C GLY A 21 -1.41 13.61 -7.46
N ILE A 22 -1.66 14.74 -6.78
CA ILE A 22 -1.28 14.94 -5.38
C ILE A 22 -2.00 13.94 -4.47
N HIS A 23 -3.30 13.73 -4.68
CA HIS A 23 -4.08 12.80 -3.85
C HIS A 23 -3.64 11.35 -4.04
N SER A 24 -3.36 10.95 -5.28
CA SER A 24 -2.85 9.61 -5.60
C SER A 24 -1.48 9.39 -4.96
N LEU A 25 -0.57 10.37 -5.06
CA LEU A 25 0.74 10.30 -4.43
C LEU A 25 0.62 10.20 -2.91
N TYR A 26 -0.30 10.96 -2.31
CA TYR A 26 -0.57 10.90 -0.87
C TYR A 26 -1.01 9.51 -0.42
N ILE A 27 -1.99 8.89 -1.11
CA ILE A 27 -2.46 7.53 -0.78
C ILE A 27 -1.36 6.49 -0.98
N ILE A 28 -0.51 6.63 -2.00
CA ILE A 28 0.61 5.71 -2.22
C ILE A 28 1.62 5.81 -1.07
N ILE A 29 1.97 7.03 -0.65
CA ILE A 29 2.90 7.25 0.46
C ILE A 29 2.30 6.68 1.76
N ASP A 30 1.04 7.00 2.05
CA ASP A 30 0.34 6.51 3.24
C ASP A 30 0.21 4.97 3.24
N GLY A 31 -0.19 4.37 2.13
CA GLY A 31 -0.39 2.92 2.01
C GLY A 31 0.91 2.10 2.02
N VAL A 32 2.05 2.71 1.67
CA VAL A 32 3.38 2.08 1.74
C VAL A 32 4.06 2.35 3.08
N ALA A 33 3.73 3.44 3.76
CA ALA A 33 4.32 3.80 5.04
C ALA A 33 3.87 2.85 6.16
N ASP A 34 4.83 2.17 6.79
CA ASP A 34 4.58 1.38 7.98
C ASP A 34 4.57 2.28 9.23
N SER A 35 3.43 2.38 9.89
CA SER A 35 3.25 3.20 11.09
C SER A 35 3.91 2.65 12.36
N GLY A 36 4.57 1.49 12.31
CA GLY A 36 5.33 0.96 13.45
C GLY A 36 4.48 0.44 14.61
N GLN A 37 3.15 0.43 14.47
CA GLN A 37 2.21 0.05 15.52
C GLN A 37 2.35 -1.41 15.95
N LYS A 38 1.95 -1.69 17.20
CA LYS A 38 1.91 -3.06 17.76
C LYS A 38 0.50 -3.64 17.62
N ALA A 39 0.42 -4.95 17.47
CA ALA A 39 -0.83 -5.71 17.42
C ALA A 39 -0.77 -6.92 18.36
N ASP A 40 -1.91 -7.37 18.85
CA ASP A 40 -1.97 -8.59 19.69
C ASP A 40 -1.81 -9.87 18.87
N LEU A 41 -2.20 -9.83 17.59
CA LEU A 41 -2.17 -10.97 16.68
C LEU A 41 -1.82 -10.50 15.27
N ALA A 42 -1.03 -11.31 14.55
CA ALA A 42 -0.85 -11.17 13.11
C ALA A 42 -1.35 -12.41 12.38
N VAL A 43 -2.10 -12.18 11.30
CA VAL A 43 -2.65 -13.24 10.44
C VAL A 43 -2.01 -13.12 9.06
N ILE A 44 -1.30 -14.16 8.64
CA ILE A 44 -0.68 -14.23 7.31
C ILE A 44 -1.67 -14.91 6.36
N LEU A 45 -2.18 -14.16 5.39
CA LEU A 45 -3.15 -14.68 4.42
C LEU A 45 -2.47 -15.32 3.21
N GLY A 46 -2.98 -16.49 2.81
CA GLY A 46 -2.57 -17.22 1.62
C GLY A 46 -1.91 -18.55 1.94
N SER A 47 -2.08 -19.52 1.03
CA SER A 47 -1.59 -20.89 1.18
C SER A 47 -0.98 -21.44 -0.10
N LYS A 48 -0.76 -20.59 -1.11
CA LYS A 48 -0.29 -21.03 -2.42
C LYS A 48 1.19 -21.45 -2.36
N VAL A 49 1.38 -22.76 -2.49
CA VAL A 49 2.65 -23.43 -2.74
C VAL A 49 2.67 -23.85 -4.21
N ASN A 50 3.80 -23.66 -4.89
CA ASN A 50 4.02 -24.10 -6.26
C ASN A 50 4.24 -25.62 -6.31
N GLU A 51 4.12 -26.23 -7.49
CA GLU A 51 4.25 -27.68 -7.66
C GLU A 51 5.63 -28.24 -7.24
N ASN A 52 6.67 -27.41 -7.31
CA ASN A 52 8.03 -27.75 -6.86
C ASN A 52 8.23 -27.58 -5.34
N GLY A 53 7.18 -27.32 -4.57
CA GLY A 53 7.24 -27.12 -3.12
C GLY A 53 7.68 -25.72 -2.67
N THR A 54 8.02 -24.82 -3.59
CA THR A 54 8.36 -23.43 -3.23
C THR A 54 7.11 -22.61 -2.93
N LEU A 55 7.22 -21.60 -2.07
CA LEU A 55 6.12 -20.67 -1.83
C LEU A 55 5.89 -19.78 -3.06
N SER A 56 4.64 -19.38 -3.29
CA SER A 56 4.39 -18.27 -4.21
C SER A 56 5.09 -17.00 -3.70
N GLU A 57 5.59 -16.17 -4.62
CA GLU A 57 6.30 -14.92 -4.28
C GLU A 57 5.49 -14.04 -3.31
N ARG A 58 4.17 -13.93 -3.55
CA ARG A 58 3.25 -13.18 -2.68
C ARG A 58 3.18 -13.76 -1.26
N LEU A 59 3.13 -15.08 -1.12
CA LEU A 59 3.09 -15.73 0.19
C LEU A 59 4.42 -15.59 0.91
N GLN A 60 5.53 -15.75 0.19
CA GLN A 60 6.87 -15.55 0.73
C GLN A 60 7.02 -14.13 1.31
N LYS A 61 6.64 -13.09 0.57
CA LYS A 61 6.73 -11.69 1.07
C LYS A 61 5.86 -11.42 2.30
N ARG A 62 4.67 -12.00 2.37
CA ARG A 62 3.80 -11.89 3.55
C ARG A 62 4.39 -12.61 4.76
N LEU A 63 5.05 -13.75 4.55
CA LEU A 63 5.72 -14.51 5.60
C LEU A 63 6.96 -13.77 6.11
N GLU A 64 7.80 -13.23 5.21
CA GLU A 64 8.94 -12.37 5.55
C GLU A 64 8.48 -11.20 6.43
N THR A 65 7.41 -10.50 6.03
CA THR A 65 6.81 -9.41 6.83
C THR A 65 6.36 -9.89 8.21
N GLY A 66 5.69 -11.04 8.30
CA GLY A 66 5.25 -11.59 9.59
C GLY A 66 6.43 -11.93 10.52
N ILE A 67 7.51 -12.49 9.96
CA ILE A 67 8.75 -12.77 10.70
C ILE A 67 9.38 -11.46 11.20
N ASP A 68 9.41 -10.42 10.38
CA ASP A 68 9.96 -9.12 10.77
C ASP A 68 9.14 -8.46 11.89
N LEU A 69 7.80 -8.51 11.80
CA LEU A 69 6.92 -8.02 12.87
C LEU A 69 7.13 -8.79 14.18
N TYR A 70 7.32 -10.11 14.11
CA TYR A 70 7.60 -10.95 15.28
C TYR A 70 8.96 -10.61 15.91
N LYS A 71 10.03 -10.52 15.10
CA LYS A 71 11.38 -10.18 15.57
C LYS A 71 11.45 -8.79 16.19
N ASN A 72 10.71 -7.83 15.63
CA ASN A 72 10.62 -6.46 16.15
C ASN A 72 9.70 -6.30 17.37
N ARG A 73 9.18 -7.41 17.94
CA ARG A 73 8.24 -7.40 19.09
C ARG A 73 7.00 -6.54 18.84
N ARG A 74 6.55 -6.49 17.59
CA ARG A 74 5.32 -5.78 17.19
C ARG A 74 4.08 -6.66 17.29
N ILE A 75 4.25 -7.96 17.51
CA ILE A 75 3.17 -8.92 17.75
C ILE A 75 3.42 -9.61 19.08
N LYS A 76 2.33 -9.90 19.82
CA LYS A 76 2.42 -10.64 21.08
C LYS A 76 2.87 -12.08 20.83
N ILE A 77 3.84 -12.53 21.63
CA ILE A 77 4.26 -13.94 21.63
C ILE A 77 3.30 -14.68 22.55
N PHE A 78 2.48 -15.57 21.99
CA PHE A 78 1.66 -16.49 22.78
C PHE A 78 2.59 -17.60 23.29
N TRP A 79 2.76 -17.69 24.61
CA TRP A 79 3.34 -18.82 25.33
C TRP A 79 2.24 -19.49 26.13
#